data_AF-A0A0C2F216-F1
#
_entry.id   AF-A0A0C2F216-F1
#
_cell.length_a   1.000
_cell.length_b   1.000
_cell.length_c   1.000
_cell.angle_alpha   90.00
_cell.angle_beta   90.00
_cell.angle_gamma   90.00
#
_symmetry.space_group_name_H-M   'P 1'
#
loop_
_entity.id
_entity.type
_entity.pdbx_description
1 polymer ?
#
loop_
_entity_poly.entity_id
_entity_poly.type
_entity_poly.pdbx_seq_one_letter_code
_entity_poly.pdbx_strand_id
1 'polypeptide(L)'
;YFRQEHDFSGTKPVLTEQQRYIRLQNCASLLESSSNELLLSRLVTFGERWILYDMEEQTAKCVNEKELPRKLEPHQRKLLLAVWWTAAGAVHHAFHRNCNAITEDWYCEELVSMHKKLPLQQ
;
A
#
# COMPACT_ATOMS: atom_id res chain seq x y z
N TYR A 1 -32.32 4.97 11.43
CA TYR A 1 -31.74 3.73 11.98
C TYR A 1 -30.27 3.96 12.32
N PHE A 2 -29.99 4.68 13.41
CA PHE A 2 -28.66 4.70 14.01
C PHE A 2 -28.60 3.51 14.98
N ARG A 3 -27.75 2.53 14.68
CA ARG A 3 -27.54 1.36 15.54
C ARG A 3 -26.75 1.84 16.75
N GLN A 4 -27.34 1.66 17.94
CA GLN A 4 -26.69 1.88 19.23
C GLN A 4 -25.33 1.18 19.26
N GLU A 5 -24.29 1.92 19.65
CA GLU A 5 -22.98 1.36 19.93
C GLU A 5 -23.10 0.43 21.14
N HIS A 6 -23.14 -0.87 20.88
CA HIS A 6 -22.83 -1.86 21.90
C HIS A 6 -21.35 -1.76 22.19
N ASP A 7 -21.06 -1.46 23.45
CA ASP A 7 -19.74 -1.36 24.06
C ASP A 7 -18.91 -2.64 23.83
N PHE A 8 -18.03 -2.60 22.83
CA PHE A 8 -17.06 -3.65 22.55
C PHE A 8 -15.74 -3.31 23.25
N SER A 9 -15.51 -3.96 24.39
CA SER A 9 -14.20 -4.28 24.98
C SER A 9 -13.09 -3.24 24.80
N GLY A 10 -12.94 -2.32 25.75
CA GLY A 10 -11.68 -1.87 26.38
C GLY A 10 -10.51 -1.37 25.50
N THR A 11 -10.64 -1.30 24.18
CA THR A 11 -9.60 -0.83 23.27
C THR A 11 -10.09 0.48 22.68
N LYS A 12 -9.32 1.54 22.93
CA LYS A 12 -9.61 2.84 22.34
C LYS A 12 -9.77 2.68 20.82
N PRO A 13 -10.81 3.26 20.22
CA PRO A 13 -11.00 3.20 18.79
C PRO A 13 -9.73 3.71 18.06
N VAL A 14 -9.17 2.88 17.18
CA VAL A 14 -7.90 3.18 16.46
C VAL A 14 -7.99 4.46 15.61
N LEU A 15 -9.20 4.82 15.17
CA LEU A 15 -9.49 6.04 14.43
C LEU A 15 -10.21 7.07 15.30
N THR A 16 -9.98 8.36 15.05
CA THR A 16 -10.78 9.45 15.63
C THR A 16 -12.15 9.54 14.96
N GLU A 17 -13.12 10.19 15.62
CA GLU A 17 -14.45 10.44 15.03
C GLU A 17 -14.35 11.21 13.71
N GLN A 18 -13.51 12.25 13.67
CA GLN A 18 -13.24 13.02 12.46
C GLN A 18 -12.70 12.14 11.32
N GLN A 19 -11.75 11.24 11.61
CA GLN A 19 -11.23 10.31 10.62
C GLN A 19 -12.30 9.36 10.07
N ARG A 20 -13.22 8.88 10.92
CA ARG A 20 -14.36 8.05 10.48
C ARG A 20 -15.29 8.84 9.58
N TYR A 21 -15.63 10.06 9.97
CA TYR A 21 -16.52 10.92 9.20
C TYR A 21 -15.96 11.21 7.80
N ILE A 22 -14.68 11.61 7.71
CA ILE A 22 -14.01 11.86 6.43
C ILE A 22 -14.01 10.60 5.55
N ARG A 23 -13.68 9.43 6.12
CA ARG A 23 -13.70 8.16 5.38
C ARG A 23 -15.09 7.83 4.85
N LEU A 24 -16.13 8.02 5.65
CA LEU A 24 -17.51 7.77 5.25
C LEU A 24 -17.92 8.68 4.09
N GLN A 25 -17.63 9.99 4.19
CA GLN A 25 -17.91 10.95 3.13
C GLN A 25 -17.22 10.56 1.82
N ASN A 26 -15.92 10.28 1.86
CA ASN A 26 -15.17 9.88 0.68
C ASN A 26 -15.73 8.60 0.04
N CYS A 27 -16.07 7.59 0.86
CA CYS A 27 -16.66 6.35 0.35
C CYS A 27 -18.03 6.60 -0.29
N ALA A 28 -18.89 7.40 0.34
CA ALA A 28 -20.21 7.72 -0.21
C ALA A 28 -20.08 8.45 -1.56
N SER A 29 -19.22 9.48 -1.64
CA SER A 29 -18.99 10.22 -2.88
C SER A 29 -18.42 9.35 -4.01
N LEU A 30 -17.50 8.43 -3.71
CA LEU A 30 -16.99 7.47 -4.68
C LEU A 30 -18.10 6.51 -5.14
N LEU A 31 -18.93 6.01 -4.23
CA LEU A 31 -20.01 5.08 -4.57
C LEU A 31 -21.16 5.72 -5.37
N GLU A 32 -21.47 6.99 -5.11
CA GLU A 32 -22.52 7.73 -5.82
C GLU A 32 -22.12 8.12 -7.25
N SER A 33 -20.84 8.03 -7.60
CA SER A 33 -20.39 8.28 -8.97
C SER A 33 -20.93 7.19 -9.91
N SER A 34 -21.80 7.57 -10.87
CA SER A 34 -22.44 6.66 -11.84
C SER A 34 -21.46 5.98 -12.83
N SER A 35 -20.17 6.28 -12.72
CA SER A 35 -19.11 5.75 -13.59
C SER A 35 -18.24 4.69 -12.92
N ASN A 36 -18.63 4.14 -11.76
CA ASN A 36 -17.74 3.30 -10.94
C ASN A 36 -17.11 2.11 -11.68
N GLU A 37 -17.82 1.43 -12.56
CA GLU A 37 -17.22 0.35 -13.37
C GLU A 37 -16.15 0.87 -14.36
N LEU A 38 -16.39 2.04 -14.96
CA LEU A 38 -15.41 2.73 -15.82
C LEU A 38 -14.26 3.35 -15.01
N LEU A 39 -14.50 3.70 -13.75
CA LEU A 39 -13.49 4.25 -12.86
C LEU A 39 -12.52 3.16 -12.40
N LEU A 40 -13.04 2.03 -11.94
CA LEU A 40 -12.22 0.91 -11.44
C LEU A 40 -11.36 0.28 -12.55
N SER A 41 -11.89 0.18 -13.77
CA SER A 41 -11.14 -0.32 -14.93
C SER A 41 -9.99 0.61 -15.36
N ARG A 42 -10.04 1.89 -15.00
CA ARG A 42 -9.00 2.89 -15.33
C ARG A 42 -8.04 3.17 -14.17
N LEU A 43 -8.31 2.63 -12.98
CA LEU A 43 -7.54 2.91 -11.78
C LEU A 43 -6.19 2.17 -11.83
N VAL A 44 -5.11 2.93 -11.63
CA VAL A 44 -3.81 2.39 -11.25
C VAL A 44 -3.63 2.67 -9.77
N THR A 45 -3.38 1.63 -8.99
CA THR A 45 -3.11 1.71 -7.55
C THR A 45 -1.62 1.49 -7.32
N PHE A 46 -1.10 2.11 -6.26
CA PHE A 46 0.26 1.98 -5.79
C PHE A 46 0.28 1.52 -4.33
N GLY A 47 1.26 0.70 -3.97
CA GLY A 47 1.47 0.28 -2.60
C GLY A 47 2.89 -0.18 -2.34
N GLU A 48 3.26 -0.14 -1.07
CA GLU A 48 4.59 -0.45 -0.59
C GLU A 48 4.55 -1.55 0.46
N ARG A 49 5.57 -2.39 0.47
CA ARG A 49 5.72 -3.44 1.48
C ARG A 49 7.18 -3.73 1.78
N TRP A 50 7.48 -3.96 3.05
CA TRP A 50 8.81 -4.38 3.46
C TRP A 50 9.01 -5.85 3.15
N ILE A 51 10.18 -6.19 2.62
CA ILE A 51 10.66 -7.55 2.49
C ILE A 51 11.86 -7.71 3.42
N LEU A 52 11.74 -8.63 4.36
CA LEU A 52 12.85 -9.12 5.17
C LEU A 52 13.38 -10.39 4.52
N TYR A 53 14.64 -10.36 4.10
CA TYR A 53 15.35 -11.49 3.54
C TYR A 53 16.36 -12.03 4.55
N ASP A 54 16.29 -13.34 4.79
CA ASP A 54 17.22 -14.09 5.61
C ASP A 54 18.17 -14.86 4.69
N MET A 55 19.47 -14.53 4.72
CA MET A 55 20.47 -15.16 3.86
C MET A 55 20.89 -16.55 4.34
N GLU A 56 20.74 -16.85 5.63
CA GLU A 56 21.12 -18.14 6.21
C GLU A 56 20.06 -19.19 5.88
N GLU A 57 18.79 -18.84 6.11
CA GLU A 57 17.65 -19.69 5.78
C GLU A 57 17.23 -19.60 4.30
N GLN A 58 17.78 -18.62 3.56
CA GLN A 58 17.40 -18.31 2.17
C GLN A 58 15.89 -18.06 2.00
N THR A 59 15.27 -17.39 2.97
CA THR A 59 13.83 -17.11 2.95
C THR A 59 13.52 -15.61 2.85
N ALA A 60 12.41 -15.27 2.22
CA ALA A 60 11.91 -13.91 2.12
C ALA A 60 10.51 -13.81 2.74
N LYS A 61 10.28 -12.78 3.54
CA LYS A 61 8.97 -12.50 4.17
C LYS A 61 8.54 -11.07 3.92
N CYS A 62 7.31 -10.91 3.46
CA CYS A 62 6.66 -9.60 3.38
C CYS A 62 6.12 -9.22 4.76
N VAL A 63 6.54 -8.08 5.29
CA VAL A 63 6.18 -7.62 6.64
C VAL A 63 5.66 -6.18 6.62
N ASN A 64 4.87 -5.82 7.61
CA ASN A 64 4.52 -4.43 7.85
C ASN A 64 5.68 -3.68 8.53
N GLU A 65 5.69 -2.35 8.44
CA GLU A 65 6.74 -1.55 9.09
C GLU A 65 6.81 -1.80 10.60
N LYS A 66 5.66 -1.98 11.26
CA LYS A 66 5.59 -2.28 12.70
C LYS A 66 6.13 -3.65 13.09
N GLU A 67 6.22 -4.56 12.12
CA GLU A 67 6.72 -5.93 12.29
C GLU A 67 8.21 -6.03 11.96
N LEU A 68 8.83 -4.96 11.45
CA LEU A 68 10.26 -4.94 11.20
C LEU A 68 11.04 -5.03 12.52
N PRO A 69 12.10 -5.85 12.56
CA PRO A 69 12.98 -5.86 13.72
C PRO A 69 13.67 -4.50 13.85
N ARG A 70 13.78 -3.99 15.08
CA ARG A 70 14.45 -2.70 15.37
C ARG A 70 15.91 -2.69 14.91
N LYS A 71 16.56 -3.85 14.91
CA LYS A 71 17.92 -4.07 14.45
C LYS A 71 17.92 -5.33 13.59
N LEU A 72 18.54 -5.25 12.43
CA LEU A 72 18.74 -6.40 11.56
C LEU A 72 19.94 -7.21 12.06
N GLU A 73 19.81 -8.52 12.05
CA GLU A 73 20.93 -9.42 12.26
C GLU A 73 21.90 -9.39 11.06
N PRO A 74 23.18 -9.78 11.21
CA PRO A 74 24.16 -9.71 10.13
C PRO A 74 23.77 -10.50 8.86
N HIS A 75 23.02 -11.60 9.02
CA HIS A 75 22.51 -12.43 7.92
C HIS A 75 21.20 -11.88 7.31
N GLN A 76 20.61 -10.83 7.87
CA GLN A 76 19.34 -10.28 7.39
C GLN A 76 19.54 -9.06 6.50
N ARG A 77 18.65 -8.89 5.52
CA ARG A 77 18.57 -7.71 4.66
C ARG A 77 17.12 -7.24 4.62
N LYS A 78 16.90 -5.92 4.58
CA LYS A 78 15.58 -5.34 4.34
C LYS A 78 15.56 -4.64 2.99
N LEU A 79 14.44 -4.76 2.29
CA LEU A 79 14.18 -4.14 1.00
C LEU A 79 12.77 -3.57 1.04
N LEU A 80 12.55 -2.42 0.40
CA LEU A 80 11.20 -1.94 0.14
C LEU A 80 10.78 -2.41 -1.25
N LEU A 81 9.65 -3.10 -1.32
CA LEU A 81 8.98 -3.41 -2.57
C LEU A 81 7.89 -2.36 -2.80
N ALA A 82 7.99 -1.67 -3.92
CA ALA A 82 6.97 -0.74 -4.40
C ALA A 82 6.29 -1.36 -5.63
N VAL A 83 4.96 -1.41 -5.65
CA VAL A 83 4.18 -2.08 -6.70
C VAL A 83 3.08 -1.16 -7.20
N TRP A 84 2.90 -1.13 -8.52
CA TRP A 84 1.79 -0.50 -9.19
C TRP A 84 0.97 -1.56 -9.90
N TRP A 85 -0.35 -1.53 -9.74
CA TRP A 85 -1.26 -2.50 -10.33
C TRP A 85 -2.59 -1.88 -10.72
N THR A 86 -3.24 -2.49 -11.71
CA THR A 86 -4.62 -2.21 -12.12
C THR A 86 -5.53 -3.38 -11.73
N ALA A 87 -6.80 -3.30 -12.09
CA ALA A 87 -7.70 -4.45 -12.01
C ALA A 87 -7.23 -5.64 -12.87
N ALA A 88 -6.43 -5.41 -13.92
CA ALA A 88 -5.90 -6.45 -14.80
C ALA A 88 -4.65 -7.16 -14.23
N GLY A 89 -3.92 -6.52 -13.31
CA GLY A 89 -2.73 -7.12 -12.70
C GLY A 89 -1.63 -6.11 -12.40
N ALA A 90 -0.45 -6.62 -12.06
CA ALA A 90 0.71 -5.82 -11.70
C ALA A 90 1.38 -5.20 -12.94
N VAL A 91 1.47 -3.87 -12.99
CA VAL A 91 2.05 -3.09 -14.10
C VAL A 91 3.55 -2.91 -13.93
N HIS A 92 3.96 -2.56 -12.73
CA HIS A 92 5.35 -2.25 -12.43
C HIS A 92 5.66 -2.60 -10.98
N HIS A 93 6.90 -3.00 -10.74
CA HIS A 93 7.46 -3.10 -9.40
C HIS A 93 8.89 -2.58 -9.41
N ALA A 94 9.33 -2.09 -8.26
CA ALA A 94 10.69 -1.65 -8.02
C ALA A 94 11.14 -2.11 -6.63
N PHE A 95 12.42 -2.45 -6.51
CA PHE A 95 13.05 -2.79 -5.25
C PHE A 95 13.96 -1.64 -4.82
N HIS A 96 13.65 -1.05 -3.68
CA HIS A 96 14.46 0.01 -3.12
C HIS A 96 15.37 -0.53 -2.00
N ARG A 97 16.68 -0.57 -2.27
CA ARG A 97 17.69 -1.07 -1.33
C ARG A 97 17.98 -0.09 -0.19
N ASN A 98 17.80 1.21 -0.42
CA ASN A 98 17.98 2.23 0.61
C ASN A 98 16.65 2.53 1.33
N CYS A 99 16.19 1.53 2.06
CA CYS A 99 14.97 1.47 2.86
C CYS A 99 14.69 2.63 3.85
N ASN A 100 15.52 3.65 3.96
CA ASN A 100 15.31 4.71 4.94
C ASN A 100 14.67 5.96 4.34
N ALA A 101 14.63 6.10 3.00
CA ALA A 101 13.89 7.17 2.34
C ALA A 101 13.57 6.79 0.90
N ILE A 102 12.28 6.59 0.60
CA ILE A 102 11.80 6.85 -0.75
C ILE A 102 11.97 8.36 -0.96
N THR A 103 12.88 8.74 -1.85
CA THR A 103 13.03 10.14 -2.25
C THR A 103 11.96 10.49 -3.27
N GLU A 104 11.61 11.78 -3.33
CA GLU A 104 10.70 12.29 -4.35
C GLU A 104 11.23 12.00 -5.76
N ASP A 105 12.52 12.20 -6.00
CA ASP A 105 13.18 11.91 -7.27
C ASP A 105 13.00 10.45 -7.69
N TRP A 106 13.25 9.52 -6.77
CA TRP A 106 13.08 8.09 -7.05
C TRP A 106 11.61 7.78 -7.36
N TYR A 107 10.66 8.33 -6.59
CA TYR A 107 9.25 8.11 -6.84
C TYR A 107 8.81 8.63 -8.22
N CYS A 108 9.29 9.81 -8.61
CA CYS A 108 9.04 10.39 -9.93
C CYS A 108 9.62 9.52 -11.07
N GLU A 109 10.84 9.00 -10.91
CA GLU A 109 11.47 8.09 -11.87
C GLU A 109 10.70 6.78 -12.05
N GLU A 110 10.25 6.17 -10.94
CA GLU A 110 9.46 4.94 -11.00
C GLU A 110 8.05 5.19 -11.55
N LEU A 111 7.44 6.35 -11.30
CA LEU A 111 6.16 6.74 -11.92
C LEU A 111 6.28 6.82 -13.45
N VAL A 112 7.35 7.44 -13.97
CA VAL A 112 7.62 7.49 -15.41
C VAL A 112 7.83 6.08 -15.96
N SER A 113 8.55 5.24 -15.23
CA SER A 113 8.80 3.84 -15.61
C SER A 113 7.54 2.99 -15.63
N MET A 114 6.65 3.18 -14.66
CA MET A 114 5.32 2.57 -14.62
C MET A 114 4.47 3.03 -15.80
N HIS A 115 4.40 4.33 -16.05
CA HIS A 115 3.57 4.90 -17.11
C HIS A 115 3.96 4.37 -18.49
N LYS A 116 5.25 4.16 -18.75
CA LYS A 116 5.74 3.54 -20.00
C LYS A 116 5.29 2.08 -20.17
N LYS A 117 5.07 1.35 -19.07
CA LYS A 117 4.64 -0.06 -19.07
C LYS A 117 3.13 -0.22 -19.11
N LEU A 118 2.39 0.79 -18.66
CA LEU A 118 0.92 0.76 -18.56
C LEU A 118 0.21 0.40 -19.89
N PRO A 119 0.61 0.90 -21.08
CA PRO A 119 -0.03 0.53 -22.34
C PRO A 119 0.09 -0.95 -22.70
N LEU A 120 1.02 -1.70 -22.09
CA LEU A 120 1.20 -3.14 -22.35
C LEU A 120 0.22 -4.01 -21.56
N GLN A 121 -0.59 -3.41 -20.67
CA GLN A 121 -1.51 -4.11 -19.77
C GLN A 121 -2.98 -3.71 -19.91
N GLN A 122 -3.30 -2.87 -20.90
CA GLN A 122 -4.67 -2.47 -21.24
C GLN A 122 -5.22 -3.30 -22.39
#